data_AF-A0AAV2M445-F1
#
_entry.id   AF-A0AAV2M445-F1
#
_cell.length_a   1.000
_cell.length_b   1.000
_cell.length_c   1.000
_cell.angle_alpha   90.00
_cell.angle_beta   90.00
_cell.angle_gamma   90.00
#
_symmetry.space_group_name_H-M   'P 1'
#
loop_
_entity.id
_entity.type
_entity.pdbx_description
1 polymer ?
#
loop_
_entity_poly.entity_id
_entity_poly.type
_entity_poly.pdbx_seq_one_letter_code
_entity_poly.pdbx_strand_id
1 'polypeptide(L)'
;MIPPRRPAGWVRSLKTHICIFCVSLLSYATSLPAVDYSLDPKKEITLDGDLMIGGLFPVHQKGEGMEDCGKINAQRGIQRLEAMLLALDEINRDERILPGMRLGAHILDTCSKDTYALEQSLEFVRASLTKVDDSEYTCPDGSYAIHDDVPLAISGVIGGSYSDVSIQVRKRAMM
;
A
#
# COMPACT_ATOMS: atom_id res chain seq x y z
N MET A 1 -14.32 -64.14 -43.76
CA MET A 1 -13.15 -63.37 -43.27
C MET A 1 -13.58 -62.59 -42.05
N ILE A 2 -12.93 -62.85 -40.91
CA ILE A 2 -13.27 -62.38 -39.56
C ILE A 2 -12.45 -61.12 -39.26
N PRO A 3 -13.01 -60.02 -38.73
CA PRO A 3 -12.22 -58.86 -38.31
C PRO A 3 -11.54 -59.10 -36.94
N PRO A 4 -10.34 -58.53 -36.70
CA PRO A 4 -9.60 -58.77 -35.47
C PRO A 4 -10.15 -57.96 -34.29
N ARG A 5 -10.12 -58.57 -33.09
CA ARG A 5 -10.46 -57.96 -31.80
C ARG A 5 -9.44 -56.88 -31.43
N ARG A 6 -9.89 -55.67 -31.07
CA ARG A 6 -9.04 -54.62 -30.49
C ARG A 6 -8.71 -54.95 -29.02
N PRO A 7 -7.48 -54.65 -28.54
CA PRO A 7 -7.04 -55.03 -27.20
C PRO A 7 -7.68 -54.14 -26.11
N ALA A 8 -8.16 -54.77 -25.04
CA ALA A 8 -8.88 -54.16 -23.91
C ALA A 8 -8.00 -53.35 -22.92
N GLY A 9 -6.75 -53.03 -23.28
CA GLY A 9 -5.79 -52.38 -22.38
C GLY A 9 -5.77 -50.84 -22.44
N TRP A 10 -6.25 -50.23 -23.52
CA TRP A 10 -6.01 -48.80 -23.76
C TRP A 10 -6.98 -47.87 -23.01
N VAL A 11 -8.19 -48.34 -22.73
CA VAL A 11 -9.25 -47.57 -22.03
C VAL A 11 -8.95 -47.39 -20.54
N ARG A 12 -8.12 -48.28 -19.95
CA ARG A 12 -7.74 -48.23 -18.52
C ARG A 12 -6.65 -47.21 -18.25
N SER A 13 -5.65 -47.11 -19.12
CA SER A 13 -4.52 -46.18 -18.98
C SER A 13 -4.94 -44.71 -19.12
N LEU A 14 -5.86 -44.41 -20.04
CA LEU A 14 -6.39 -43.06 -20.24
C LEU A 14 -7.25 -42.58 -19.06
N LYS A 15 -8.02 -43.48 -18.44
CA LYS A 15 -8.81 -43.17 -17.22
C LYS A 15 -7.92 -42.86 -16.02
N THR A 16 -6.82 -43.58 -15.83
CA THR A 16 -5.87 -43.31 -14.74
C THR A 16 -5.14 -41.98 -14.92
N HIS A 17 -4.74 -41.61 -16.14
CA HIS A 17 -4.09 -40.32 -16.37
C HIS A 17 -5.03 -39.13 -16.18
N ILE A 18 -6.29 -39.25 -16.57
CA ILE A 18 -7.32 -38.22 -16.34
C ILE A 18 -7.60 -38.04 -14.84
N CYS A 19 -7.67 -39.13 -14.06
CA CYS A 19 -7.85 -39.04 -12.61
C CYS A 19 -6.66 -38.39 -11.89
N ILE A 20 -5.42 -38.73 -12.28
CA ILE A 20 -4.22 -38.14 -11.66
C ILE A 20 -4.17 -36.63 -11.92
N PHE A 21 -4.46 -36.20 -13.16
CA PHE A 21 -4.48 -34.78 -13.50
C PHE A 21 -5.56 -34.00 -12.74
N CYS A 22 -6.76 -34.58 -12.58
CA CYS A 22 -7.84 -33.97 -11.80
C CYS A 22 -7.51 -33.84 -10.31
N VAL A 23 -6.87 -34.86 -9.70
CA VAL A 23 -6.48 -34.81 -8.28
C VAL A 23 -5.40 -33.76 -8.04
N SER A 24 -4.40 -33.65 -8.93
CA SER A 24 -3.38 -32.60 -8.82
C SER A 24 -3.93 -31.18 -9.02
N LEU A 25 -4.94 -30.99 -9.89
CA LEU A 25 -5.61 -29.71 -10.10
C LEU A 25 -6.50 -29.31 -8.91
N LEU A 26 -7.17 -30.27 -8.27
CA LEU A 26 -7.95 -30.01 -7.06
C LEU A 26 -7.06 -29.67 -5.85
N SER A 27 -5.88 -30.29 -5.73
CA SER A 27 -4.92 -29.96 -4.67
C SER A 27 -4.28 -28.57 -4.83
N TYR A 28 -4.17 -28.05 -6.05
CA TYR A 28 -3.71 -26.67 -6.30
C TYR A 28 -4.77 -25.62 -6.00
N ALA A 29 -6.06 -25.96 -6.13
CA ALA A 29 -7.15 -25.02 -5.83
C ALA A 29 -7.31 -24.73 -4.33
N THR A 30 -6.81 -25.62 -3.46
CA THR A 30 -6.92 -25.48 -2.00
C THR A 30 -5.81 -24.64 -1.36
N SER A 31 -4.84 -24.12 -2.13
CA SER A 31 -3.78 -23.25 -1.61
C SER A 31 -4.01 -21.76 -1.86
N LEU A 32 -5.24 -21.34 -2.17
CA LEU A 32 -5.57 -19.91 -2.19
C LEU A 32 -5.61 -19.42 -0.74
N PRO A 33 -4.73 -18.49 -0.33
CA PRO A 33 -4.85 -17.86 0.97
C PRO A 33 -6.22 -17.16 1.02
N ALA A 34 -6.98 -17.43 2.09
CA ALA A 34 -8.16 -16.66 2.39
C ALA A 34 -7.72 -15.20 2.59
N VAL A 35 -8.16 -14.32 1.69
CA VAL A 35 -8.00 -12.87 1.87
C VAL A 35 -8.89 -12.50 3.04
N ASP A 36 -8.27 -12.20 4.17
CA ASP A 36 -8.92 -11.55 5.30
C ASP A 36 -9.43 -10.19 4.80
N TYR A 37 -10.75 -10.07 4.61
CA TYR A 37 -11.37 -8.77 4.42
C TYR A 37 -11.41 -8.10 5.79
N SER A 38 -10.28 -7.51 6.17
CA SER A 38 -10.21 -6.58 7.28
C SER A 38 -11.24 -5.47 7.05
N LEU A 39 -12.05 -5.16 8.05
CA LEU A 39 -12.97 -4.01 8.01
C LEU A 39 -12.13 -2.73 7.85
N ASP A 40 -12.28 -2.11 6.68
CA ASP A 40 -11.52 -0.97 6.14
C ASP A 40 -9.98 -1.10 6.25
N PRO A 41 -9.32 -1.79 5.29
CA PRO A 41 -7.90 -1.62 5.14
C PRO A 41 -7.65 -0.16 4.77
N LYS A 42 -6.94 0.54 5.66
CA LYS A 42 -6.47 1.89 5.40
C LYS A 42 -5.71 1.87 4.07
N LYS A 43 -6.22 2.60 3.07
CA LYS A 43 -5.70 2.57 1.70
C LYS A 43 -4.46 3.45 1.60
N GLU A 44 -3.36 2.93 2.11
CA GLU A 44 -2.06 3.59 2.13
C GLU A 44 -0.98 2.76 1.42
N ILE A 45 0.06 3.45 0.96
CA ILE A 45 1.27 2.82 0.44
C ILE A 45 2.44 3.36 1.24
N THR A 46 3.21 2.47 1.85
CA THR A 46 4.41 2.81 2.60
C THR A 46 5.63 2.15 1.96
N LEU A 47 6.64 2.96 1.67
CA LEU A 47 7.94 2.56 1.16
C LEU A 47 8.99 3.06 2.13
N ASP A 48 9.75 2.14 2.72
CA ASP A 48 10.78 2.50 3.69
C ASP A 48 11.96 3.21 3.02
N GLY A 49 12.49 4.22 3.70
CA GLY A 49 13.71 4.90 3.31
C GLY A 49 14.26 5.74 4.45
N ASP A 50 15.47 6.26 4.26
CA ASP A 50 16.15 7.12 5.23
C ASP A 50 15.45 8.48 5.33
N LEU A 51 14.85 8.93 4.23
CA LEU A 51 14.08 10.16 4.16
C LEU A 51 12.67 9.87 3.63
N MET A 52 11.66 10.11 4.47
CA MET A 52 10.26 9.80 4.14
C MET A 52 9.55 11.02 3.51
N ILE A 53 8.88 10.81 2.37
CA ILE A 53 8.06 11.83 1.69
C ILE A 53 6.57 11.44 1.72
N GLY A 54 5.71 12.36 2.14
CA GLY A 54 4.26 12.16 2.14
C GLY A 54 3.67 12.35 0.75
N GLY A 55 2.66 11.55 0.39
CA GLY A 55 1.94 11.66 -0.89
C GLY A 55 0.43 11.79 -0.69
N LEU A 56 -0.23 12.70 -1.42
CA LEU A 56 -1.70 12.82 -1.42
C LEU A 56 -2.27 12.84 -2.84
N PHE A 57 -2.94 11.75 -3.23
CA PHE A 57 -3.51 11.58 -4.57
C PHE A 57 -5.00 11.26 -4.54
N PRO A 58 -5.80 11.71 -5.52
CA PRO A 58 -7.20 11.35 -5.63
C PRO A 58 -7.33 10.00 -6.33
N VAL A 59 -6.92 8.91 -5.66
CA VAL A 59 -6.97 7.54 -6.20
C VAL A 59 -8.42 7.17 -6.46
N HIS A 60 -9.32 7.55 -5.56
CA HIS A 60 -10.77 7.42 -5.75
C HIS A 60 -11.45 8.78 -5.98
N GLN A 61 -12.59 8.71 -6.65
CA GLN A 61 -13.56 9.81 -6.72
C GLN A 61 -14.30 9.92 -5.38
N LYS A 62 -15.04 11.02 -5.21
CA LYS A 62 -15.90 11.19 -4.03
C LYS A 62 -16.98 10.10 -4.02
N GLY A 63 -17.16 9.43 -2.88
CA GLY A 63 -18.22 8.45 -2.70
C GLY A 63 -19.62 9.08 -2.71
N GLU A 64 -20.64 8.24 -2.93
CA GLU A 64 -22.04 8.66 -2.88
C GLU A 64 -22.64 8.33 -1.50
N GLY A 65 -23.42 9.27 -0.94
CA GLY A 65 -24.10 9.06 0.34
C GLY A 65 -23.13 8.97 1.53
N MET A 66 -23.08 7.79 2.15
CA MET A 66 -22.30 7.52 3.38
C MET A 66 -20.89 6.99 3.08
N GLU A 67 -20.59 6.63 1.83
CA GLU A 67 -19.26 6.15 1.44
C GLU A 67 -18.28 7.33 1.29
N ASP A 68 -17.08 7.21 1.88
CA ASP A 68 -16.05 8.25 1.74
C ASP A 68 -15.44 8.28 0.34
N CYS A 69 -15.26 7.10 -0.26
CA CYS A 69 -14.53 6.90 -1.50
C CYS A 69 -15.40 6.16 -2.52
N GLY A 70 -15.45 6.68 -3.75
CA GLY A 70 -16.20 6.11 -4.86
C GLY A 70 -15.31 5.31 -5.81
N LYS A 71 -15.57 5.42 -7.12
CA LYS A 71 -14.82 4.69 -8.17
C LYS A 71 -13.36 5.16 -8.28
N ILE A 72 -12.48 4.29 -8.76
CA ILE A 72 -11.08 4.63 -9.05
C ILE A 72 -11.00 5.71 -10.14
N ASN A 73 -10.11 6.68 -9.91
CA ASN A 73 -9.76 7.74 -10.85
C ASN A 73 -8.42 7.40 -11.51
N ALA A 74 -8.48 6.68 -12.64
CA ALA A 74 -7.26 6.20 -13.32
C ALA A 74 -6.33 7.34 -13.77
N GLN A 75 -6.87 8.46 -14.26
CA GLN A 75 -6.07 9.49 -14.90
C GLN A 75 -5.47 10.51 -13.93
N ARG A 76 -6.21 10.95 -12.90
CA ARG A 76 -5.68 11.91 -11.90
C ARG A 76 -5.20 11.24 -10.62
N GLY A 77 -5.68 10.04 -10.33
CA GLY A 77 -5.26 9.25 -9.19
C GLY A 77 -4.09 8.35 -9.57
N ILE A 78 -4.40 7.21 -10.18
CA ILE A 78 -3.43 6.14 -10.45
C ILE A 78 -2.23 6.63 -11.25
N GLN A 79 -2.44 7.34 -12.38
CA GLN A 79 -1.33 7.81 -13.20
C GLN A 79 -0.38 8.75 -12.44
N ARG A 80 -0.90 9.59 -11.54
CA ARG A 80 -0.07 10.52 -10.75
C ARG A 80 0.66 9.81 -9.61
N LEU A 81 0.00 8.84 -9.00
CA LEU A 81 0.58 7.98 -7.97
C LEU A 81 1.73 7.16 -8.55
N GLU A 82 1.52 6.49 -9.68
CA GLU A 82 2.57 5.76 -10.41
C GLU A 82 3.71 6.67 -10.85
N ALA A 83 3.41 7.92 -11.27
CA ALA A 83 4.44 8.88 -11.63
C ALA A 83 5.32 9.27 -10.42
N MET A 84 4.75 9.37 -9.21
CA MET A 84 5.54 9.59 -7.99
C MET A 84 6.41 8.39 -7.66
N LEU A 85 5.86 7.17 -7.72
CA LEU A 85 6.61 5.94 -7.47
C LEU A 85 7.79 5.79 -8.45
N LEU A 86 7.53 6.00 -9.74
CA LEU A 86 8.57 6.00 -10.76
C LEU A 86 9.64 7.06 -10.49
N ALA A 87 9.25 8.27 -10.08
CA ALA A 87 10.20 9.33 -9.76
C ALA A 87 11.10 8.95 -8.55
N LEU A 88 10.54 8.31 -7.53
CA LEU A 88 11.31 7.81 -6.38
C LEU A 88 12.32 6.75 -6.82
N ASP A 89 11.91 5.82 -7.68
CA ASP A 89 12.78 4.77 -8.21
C ASP A 89 13.94 5.35 -9.04
N GLU A 90 13.67 6.35 -9.88
CA GLU A 90 14.71 7.00 -10.68
C GLU A 90 15.69 7.79 -9.80
N ILE A 91 15.22 8.49 -8.76
CA ILE A 91 16.08 9.21 -7.82
C ILE A 91 16.95 8.22 -7.03
N ASN A 92 16.35 7.17 -6.48
CA ASN A 92 17.06 6.17 -5.68
C ASN A 92 18.08 5.36 -6.51
N ARG A 93 17.96 5.34 -7.84
CA ARG A 93 18.92 4.69 -8.75
C ARG A 93 20.06 5.63 -9.19
N ASP A 94 19.88 6.95 -9.15
CA ASP A 94 20.88 7.92 -9.58
C ASP A 94 21.80 8.33 -8.43
N GLU A 95 23.03 7.81 -8.41
CA GLU A 95 24.03 8.12 -7.38
C GLU A 95 24.44 9.60 -7.32
N ARG A 96 24.06 10.42 -8.31
CA ARG A 96 24.34 11.87 -8.30
C ARG A 96 23.32 12.65 -7.47
N ILE A 97 22.14 12.08 -7.22
CA ILE A 97 21.04 12.71 -6.50
C ILE A 97 20.89 11.98 -5.17
N LEU A 98 21.23 12.65 -4.05
CA LEU A 98 21.19 12.07 -2.69
C LEU A 98 22.10 10.83 -2.49
N PRO A 99 23.43 10.96 -2.69
CA PRO A 99 24.34 9.84 -2.52
C PRO A 99 24.30 9.28 -1.09
N GLY A 100 24.09 7.97 -0.97
CA GLY A 100 24.08 7.26 0.31
C GLY A 100 22.79 7.40 1.13
N MET A 101 21.71 7.92 0.54
CA MET A 101 20.39 7.96 1.17
C MET A 101 19.33 7.40 0.23
N ARG A 102 18.35 6.67 0.76
CA ARG A 102 17.18 6.20 0.02
C ARG A 102 15.95 7.01 0.39
N LEU A 103 15.26 7.54 -0.61
CA LEU A 103 13.94 8.12 -0.43
C LEU A 103 12.90 7.03 -0.21
N GLY A 104 12.16 7.17 0.88
CA GLY A 104 10.93 6.44 1.16
C GLY A 104 9.71 7.33 0.92
N ALA A 105 8.52 6.73 0.98
CA ALA A 105 7.28 7.45 0.83
C ALA A 105 6.15 6.87 1.67
N HIS A 106 5.22 7.73 2.07
CA HIS A 106 3.97 7.35 2.70
C HIS A 106 2.83 8.05 1.97
N ILE A 107 2.07 7.31 1.18
CA ILE A 107 1.10 7.83 0.22
C ILE A 107 -0.32 7.48 0.68
N LEU A 108 -1.18 8.49 0.77
CA LEU A 108 -2.56 8.37 1.22
C LEU A 108 -3.53 8.82 0.12
N ASP A 109 -4.69 8.17 0.05
CA ASP A 109 -5.78 8.57 -0.83
C ASP A 109 -6.56 9.76 -0.26
N THR A 110 -6.91 10.69 -1.12
CA THR A 110 -7.74 11.85 -0.76
C THR A 110 -9.23 11.63 -1.06
N CYS A 111 -9.58 10.57 -1.79
CA CYS A 111 -10.94 10.26 -2.26
C CYS A 111 -11.66 11.44 -2.93
N SER A 112 -10.88 12.39 -3.48
CA SER A 112 -11.40 13.67 -4.00
C SER A 112 -12.32 14.42 -3.02
N LYS A 113 -12.15 14.21 -1.71
CA LYS A 113 -12.95 14.78 -0.62
C LYS A 113 -12.02 15.49 0.36
N ASP A 114 -12.30 16.76 0.61
CA ASP A 114 -11.45 17.65 1.38
C ASP A 114 -11.37 17.29 2.86
N THR A 115 -12.50 16.97 3.50
CA THR A 115 -12.52 16.52 4.90
C THR A 115 -11.77 15.21 5.11
N TYR A 116 -11.90 14.27 4.17
CA TYR A 116 -11.19 13.00 4.20
C TYR A 116 -9.68 13.21 4.02
N ALA A 117 -9.29 14.03 3.03
CA ALA A 117 -7.89 14.37 2.81
C ALA A 117 -7.26 15.10 4.00
N LEU A 118 -8.04 15.92 4.72
CA LEU A 118 -7.59 16.57 5.96
C LEU A 118 -7.29 15.55 7.05
N GLU A 119 -8.16 14.56 7.24
CA GLU A 119 -7.95 13.47 8.19
C GLU A 119 -6.71 12.65 7.83
N GLN A 120 -6.50 12.34 6.55
CA GLN A 120 -5.28 11.67 6.08
C GLN A 120 -4.03 12.52 6.35
N SER A 121 -4.08 13.83 6.09
CA SER A 121 -2.91 14.69 6.33
C SER A 121 -2.48 14.80 7.80
N LEU A 122 -3.38 14.51 8.75
CA LEU A 122 -3.03 14.47 10.17
C LEU A 122 -2.05 13.35 10.48
N GLU A 123 -2.03 12.28 9.70
CA GLU A 123 -1.10 11.17 9.88
C GLU A 123 0.35 11.62 9.73
N PHE A 124 0.64 12.46 8.74
CA PHE A 124 1.98 12.99 8.52
C PHE A 124 2.46 13.88 9.68
N VAL A 125 1.55 14.61 10.31
CA VAL A 125 1.88 15.52 11.43
C VAL A 125 2.00 14.74 12.75
N ARG A 126 1.12 13.77 13.00
CA ARG A 126 1.15 12.94 14.22
C ARG A 126 2.51 12.28 14.39
N ALA A 127 3.08 11.74 13.31
CA ALA A 127 4.39 11.12 13.35
C ALA A 127 5.54 12.09 13.72
N SER A 128 5.37 13.39 13.47
CA SER A 128 6.36 14.40 13.85
C SER A 128 6.21 14.85 15.32
N LEU A 129 4.99 14.81 15.87
CA LEU A 129 4.69 15.24 17.25
C LEU A 129 5.05 14.20 18.30
N THR A 130 5.12 12.93 17.92
CA THR A 130 5.53 11.83 18.80
C THR A 130 7.05 11.72 18.97
N LYS A 131 7.85 12.62 18.35
CA LYS A 131 9.23 12.90 18.79
C LYS A 131 9.19 13.66 20.12
N VAL A 132 8.62 13.02 21.13
CA VAL A 132 8.77 13.46 22.52
C VAL A 132 10.18 13.09 22.92
N ASP A 133 10.89 14.03 23.53
CA ASP A 133 12.26 13.88 24.00
C ASP A 133 12.40 12.58 24.82
N ASP A 134 13.28 11.66 24.39
CA ASP A 134 13.58 10.38 25.06
C ASP A 134 14.00 10.56 26.54
N SER A 135 14.23 11.81 26.96
CA SER A 135 14.64 12.18 28.30
C SER A 135 13.49 12.26 29.33
N GLU A 136 12.22 12.20 28.93
CA GLU A 136 11.08 12.47 29.84
C GLU A 136 10.48 11.21 30.51
N TYR A 137 10.87 9.99 30.09
CA TYR A 137 10.35 8.73 30.67
C TYR A 137 11.46 7.87 31.28
N THR A 138 11.66 8.03 32.59
CA THR A 138 12.52 7.14 33.38
C THR A 138 11.66 6.09 34.08
N CYS A 139 12.01 4.82 33.88
CA CYS A 139 11.40 3.71 34.60
C CYS A 139 11.77 3.77 36.10
N PRO A 140 11.00 3.12 37.00
CA PRO A 140 11.29 3.11 38.44
C PRO A 140 12.67 2.56 38.83
N ASP A 141 13.33 1.84 37.91
CA ASP A 141 14.67 1.27 38.03
C ASP A 141 15.79 2.23 37.56
N GLY A 142 15.46 3.44 37.12
CA GLY A 142 16.41 4.43 36.62
C GLY A 142 16.85 4.20 35.17
N SER A 143 16.25 3.25 34.47
CA SER A 143 16.50 3.03 33.04
C SER A 143 15.68 3.97 32.16
N TYR A 144 16.17 4.24 30.94
CA TYR A 144 15.44 5.00 29.93
C TYR A 144 14.40 4.10 29.25
N ALA A 145 13.22 4.63 28.96
CA ALA A 145 12.23 3.94 28.14
C ALA A 145 12.79 3.75 26.72
N ILE A 146 12.90 2.50 26.27
CA ILE A 146 13.27 2.18 24.89
C ILE A 146 11.98 2.23 24.07
N HIS A 147 11.82 3.28 23.26
CA HIS A 147 10.76 3.35 22.26
C HIS A 147 11.28 2.78 20.94
N ASP A 148 10.79 1.59 20.57
CA ASP A 148 11.11 0.97 19.26
C ASP A 148 10.42 1.70 18.08
N ASP A 149 9.39 2.49 18.37
CA ASP A 149 8.61 3.22 17.35
C ASP A 149 9.14 4.64 17.19
N VAL A 150 10.27 4.82 16.49
CA VAL A 150 10.63 6.14 15.97
C VAL A 150 9.58 6.49 14.92
N PRO A 151 8.71 7.48 15.18
CA PRO A 151 7.60 7.72 14.29
C PRO A 151 8.13 8.32 12.98
N LEU A 152 7.61 7.82 11.86
CA LEU A 152 8.05 8.15 10.50
C LEU A 152 7.89 9.66 10.23
N ALA A 153 8.95 10.42 10.49
CA ALA A 153 8.95 11.85 10.29
C ALA A 153 8.91 12.16 8.78
N ILE A 154 7.77 12.67 8.32
CA ILE A 154 7.57 13.07 6.93
C ILE A 154 8.29 14.39 6.68
N SER A 155 9.26 14.37 5.76
CA SER A 155 10.10 15.53 5.46
C SER A 155 9.40 16.58 4.60
N GLY A 156 8.37 16.18 3.85
CA GLY A 156 7.56 17.05 3.03
C GLY A 156 6.43 16.27 2.38
N VAL A 157 5.39 16.97 1.92
CA VAL A 157 4.20 16.36 1.31
C VAL A 157 4.07 16.80 -0.14
N ILE A 158 3.97 15.83 -1.04
CA ILE A 158 3.68 16.01 -2.47
C ILE A 158 2.22 15.63 -2.71
N GLY A 159 1.38 16.58 -3.15
CA GLY A 159 0.01 16.25 -3.49
C GLY A 159 -0.96 17.40 -3.34
N GLY A 160 -2.24 17.05 -3.17
CA GLY A 160 -3.33 18.03 -3.13
C GLY A 160 -3.79 18.42 -4.54
N SER A 161 -4.19 17.42 -5.33
CA SER A 161 -4.66 17.59 -6.72
C SER A 161 -5.81 18.60 -6.89
N TYR A 162 -6.56 18.86 -5.82
CA TYR A 162 -7.58 19.90 -5.75
C TYR A 162 -7.10 21.02 -4.83
N SER A 163 -7.39 22.27 -5.20
CA SER A 163 -6.97 23.45 -4.45
C SER A 163 -7.52 23.45 -3.03
N ASP A 164 -8.76 23.01 -2.83
CA ASP A 164 -9.40 22.96 -1.51
C ASP A 164 -8.67 22.00 -0.56
N VAL A 165 -8.25 20.84 -1.10
CA VAL A 165 -7.43 19.87 -0.38
C VAL A 165 -6.07 20.48 -0.02
N SER A 166 -5.38 21.08 -0.99
CA SER A 166 -4.08 21.73 -0.75
C SER A 166 -4.14 22.84 0.31
N ILE A 167 -5.20 23.65 0.31
CA ILE A 167 -5.40 24.74 1.27
C ILE A 167 -5.57 24.19 2.69
N GLN A 168 -6.36 23.13 2.86
CA GLN A 168 -6.62 22.53 4.16
C GLN A 168 -5.38 21.82 4.72
N VAL A 169 -4.67 21.07 3.86
CA VAL A 169 -3.44 20.36 4.23
C VAL A 169 -2.34 21.34 4.64
N ARG A 170 -2.10 22.40 3.85
CA ARG A 170 -1.07 23.41 4.16
C ARG A 170 -1.30 24.10 5.51
N LYS A 171 -2.56 24.35 5.88
CA LYS A 171 -2.88 24.97 7.16
C LYS A 171 -2.49 24.10 8.36
N ARG A 172 -2.41 22.78 8.20
CA ARG A 172 -2.07 21.84 9.29
C ARG A 172 -0.64 21.33 9.25
N ALA A 173 -0.04 21.20 8.07
CA ALA A 173 1.35 20.75 7.92
C ALA A 173 2.42 21.79 8.32
N MET A 174 2.01 23.02 8.65
CA MET A 174 2.90 24.13 9.01
C MET A 174 2.74 24.61 10.46
N MET A 175 2.04 23.83 11.30
CA MET A 175 2.08 23.93 12.75
C MET A 175 3.17 23.03 13.28
#